data_AF-A0A349K9I3-F1
#
_entry.id   AF-A0A349K9I3-F1
#
_cell.length_a   1.000
_cell.length_b   1.000
_cell.length_c   1.000
_cell.angle_alpha   90.00
_cell.angle_beta   90.00
_cell.angle_gamma   90.00
#
_symmetry.space_group_name_H-M   'P 1'
#
loop_
_entity.id
_entity.type
_entity.pdbx_description
1 polymer ?
#
loop_
_entity_poly.entity_id
_entity_poly.type
_entity_poly.pdbx_seq_one_letter_code
_entity_poly.pdbx_strand_id
1 'polypeptide(L)' 'LPADIQEISKISEGMVLINTESPTAVLADLTGWAISEGIELKNLEVSRQTLEEIYLGILK' A
#
# COMPACT_ATOMS: atom_id res chain seq x y z
N LEU A 1 7.15 -7.23 5.25
CA LEU A 1 5.93 -7.12 4.43
C LEU A 1 5.54 -8.51 3.95
N PRO A 2 4.24 -8.86 3.92
CA PRO A 2 3.75 -10.09 3.30
C PRO A 2 4.22 -10.20 1.84
N ALA A 3 4.42 -11.43 1.34
CA ALA A 3 4.92 -11.67 -0.01
C ALA A 3 3.96 -11.08 -1.07
N ASP A 4 2.66 -11.31 -0.91
CA ASP A 4 1.63 -10.84 -1.85
C ASP A 4 1.57 -9.30 -1.91
N ILE A 5 1.81 -8.63 -0.78
CA ILE A 5 1.87 -7.17 -0.71
C ILE A 5 3.19 -6.63 -1.28
N GLN A 6 4.29 -7.37 -1.13
CA GLN A 6 5.59 -6.96 -1.67
C GLN A 6 5.54 -6.78 -3.18
N GLU A 7 4.84 -7.65 -3.91
CA GLU A 7 4.75 -7.61 -5.38
C GLU A 7 4.08 -6.33 -5.90
N ILE A 8 3.07 -5.83 -5.18
CA ILE A 8 2.30 -4.64 -5.55
C ILE A 8 2.80 -3.35 -4.86
N SER A 9 3.85 -3.47 -4.04
CA SER A 9 4.41 -2.34 -3.30
C SER A 9 5.50 -1.61 -4.07
N LYS A 10 5.56 -0.29 -3.92
CA LYS A 10 6.65 0.55 -4.39
C LYS A 10 7.24 1.31 -3.22
N ILE A 11 8.57 1.35 -3.12
CA ILE A 11 9.26 2.16 -2.12
C ILE A 11 9.50 3.54 -2.73
N SER A 12 9.03 4.57 -2.04
CA SER A 12 9.25 5.98 -2.42
C SER A 12 9.48 6.81 -1.17
N GLU A 13 10.60 7.52 -1.12
CA GLU A 13 10.92 8.47 -0.04
C GLU A 13 10.81 7.88 1.38
N GLY A 14 11.19 6.62 1.55
CA GLY A 14 11.10 5.92 2.85
C GLY A 14 9.68 5.48 3.24
N MET A 15 8.71 5.66 2.35
CA MET A 15 7.35 5.13 2.46
C MET A 15 7.11 3.97 1.50
N VAL A 16 6.15 3.13 1.86
CA VAL A 16 5.65 2.05 1.02
C VAL A 16 4.32 2.49 0.42
N LEU A 17 4.27 2.62 -0.90
CA LEU A 17 3.08 2.95 -1.65
C LEU A 17 2.49 1.67 -2.24
N ILE A 18 1.18 1.49 -2.08
CA ILE A 18 0.44 0.35 -2.62
C ILE A 18 -0.75 0.88 -3.40
N ASN A 19 -0.80 0.55 -4.69
CA ASN A 19 -1.96 0.82 -5.54
C ASN A 19 -2.76 -0.48 -5.69
N THR A 20 -4.05 -0.43 -5.37
CA THR A 20 -4.91 -1.61 -5.39
C THR A 20 -6.36 -1.22 -5.65
N GLU A 21 -7.09 -2.09 -6.35
CA GLU A 21 -8.54 -1.97 -6.53
C GLU A 21 -9.32 -2.53 -5.32
N SER A 22 -8.64 -3.27 -4.44
CA SER A 22 -9.22 -3.93 -3.26
C SER A 22 -8.56 -3.45 -1.96
N PRO A 23 -8.66 -2.15 -1.61
CA PRO A 23 -7.94 -1.56 -0.48
C PRO A 23 -8.26 -2.23 0.86
N THR A 24 -9.52 -2.62 1.09
CA THR A 24 -9.92 -3.24 2.36
C THR A 24 -9.27 -4.61 2.59
N ALA A 25 -9.15 -5.44 1.54
CA ALA A 25 -8.50 -6.75 1.64
C ALA A 25 -7.00 -6.58 1.92
N VAL A 26 -6.34 -5.73 1.14
CA VAL A 26 -4.91 -5.42 1.32
C VAL A 26 -4.62 -4.83 2.70
N LEU A 27 -5.49 -3.96 3.22
CA LEU A 27 -5.35 -3.41 4.57
C LEU A 27 -5.53 -4.47 5.65
N ALA A 28 -6.48 -5.39 5.50
CA ALA A 28 -6.66 -6.48 6.45
C ALA A 28 -5.39 -7.34 6.55
N ASP A 29 -4.80 -7.68 5.39
CA ASP A 29 -3.57 -8.47 5.34
C ASP A 29 -2.37 -7.69 5.91
N LEU A 30 -2.23 -6.40 5.54
CA LEU A 30 -1.13 -5.54 6.00
C LEU A 30 -1.19 -5.31 7.51
N THR A 31 -2.37 -4.99 8.04
CA THR A 31 -2.56 -4.73 9.47
C THR A 31 -2.45 -6.03 10.28
N GLY A 32 -2.96 -7.15 9.75
CA GLY A 32 -2.78 -8.47 10.35
C GLY A 32 -1.30 -8.85 10.49
N TRP A 33 -0.51 -8.63 9.43
CA TRP A 33 0.95 -8.81 9.48
C TRP A 33 1.64 -7.86 10.45
N ALA A 34 1.27 -6.58 10.47
CA ALA A 34 1.87 -5.61 11.38
C ALA A 34 1.63 -5.99 12.85
N ILE A 35 0.42 -6.44 13.17
CA ILE A 35 0.07 -6.96 14.50
C ILE A 35 0.90 -8.20 14.85
N SER A 36 1.07 -9.15 13.93
CA SER A 36 1.84 -10.37 14.20
C SER A 36 3.32 -10.09 14.47
N GLU A 37 3.88 -9.05 13.86
CA GLU A 37 5.26 -8.60 14.07
C GLU A 37 5.41 -7.62 15.25
N GLY A 38 4.31 -7.20 15.88
CA GLY A 38 4.32 -6.20 16.95
C GLY A 38 4.73 -4.80 16.48
N ILE A 39 4.44 -4.47 15.22
CA ILE A 39 4.79 -3.19 14.58
C ILE A 39 3.52 -2.34 14.43
N GLU A 40 3.58 -1.09 14.87
CA GLU A 40 2.50 -0.12 14.64
C GLU A 40 2.74 0.66 13.34
N LEU A 41 1.72 0.71 12.47
CA LEU A 41 1.76 1.45 11.21
C LEU A 41 1.42 2.93 11.43
N LYS A 42 2.33 3.67 12.09
CA LYS A 42 2.09 5.05 12.56
C LYS A 42 1.66 6.06 11.49
N ASN A 43 2.08 5.85 10.24
CA ASN A 43 1.78 6.72 9.11
C ASN A 43 0.90 6.00 8.06
N LEU A 44 0.03 5.09 8.50
CA LEU A 44 -0.92 4.42 7.61
C LEU A 44 -1.92 5.45 7.07
N GLU A 45 -1.88 5.67 5.76
CA GLU A 45 -2.83 6.51 5.04
C GLU A 45 -3.49 5.71 3.93
N VAL A 46 -4.79 5.93 3.76
CA VAL A 46 -5.58 5.37 2.66
C VAL A 46 -6.27 6.53 1.97
N SER A 47 -5.84 6.80 0.74
CA SER A 47 -6.39 7.85 -0.08
C SER A 47 -6.88 7.28 -1.40
N ARG A 48 -7.90 7.93 -1.98
CA ARG A 48 -8.34 7.61 -3.33
C ARG A 48 -7.34 8.22 -4.31
N GLN A 49 -6.81 7.41 -5.23
CA GLN A 49 -5.96 7.92 -6.30
C GLN A 49 -6.65 9.02 -7.10
N THR A 50 -5.90 10.05 -7.42
CA THR A 50 -6.33 11.15 -8.27
C THR A 50 -6.31 10.75 -9.74
N LEU A 51 -7.08 11.46 -10.58
CA LEU A 51 -7.06 11.25 -12.03
C LEU A 51 -5.66 11.49 -12.63
N GLU A 52 -4.93 12.46 -12.09
CA GLU A 52 -3.57 12.76 -12.53
C GLU A 52 -2.63 11.58 -12.27
N GLU A 53 -2.64 11.00 -11.08
CA GLU A 53 -1.83 9.84 -10.73
C GLU A 53 -2.17 8.61 -11.59
N ILE A 54 -3.46 8.39 -11.85
CA ILE A 54 -3.92 7.31 -12.74
C ILE A 54 -3.38 7.54 -14.15
N TYR A 55 -3.56 8.76 -14.68
CA TYR A 55 -3.10 9.11 -16.02
C TYR A 55 -1.58 8.99 -16.18
N LEU A 56 -0.81 9.50 -15.22
CA LEU A 56 0.66 9.38 -15.21
C LEU A 56 1.12 7.94 -15.06
N GLY A 57 0.35 7.09 -14.37
CA GLY A 57 0.63 5.66 -14.23
C GLY A 57 0.44 4.86 -15.51
N ILE A 58 -0.46 5.30 -16.41
CA ILE A 58 -0.72 4.64 -17.71
C ILE A 58 0.40 4.94 -18.73
N LEU A 59 1.05 6.10 -18.62
CA LEU A 59 2.05 6.57 -19.60
C LEU A 59 3.49 6.08 -19.34
N LYS A 60 3.74 5.35 -18.25
CA LYS A 60 5.08 4.89 -17.85
C LYS A 60 5.30 3.41 -18.10
#